data_AF-A0A6L6Q1D6-F1
#
_entry.id   AF-A0A6L6Q1D6-F1
#
_cell.length_a   1.000
_cell.length_b   1.000
_cell.length_c   1.000
_cell.angle_alpha   90.00
_cell.angle_beta   90.00
_cell.angle_gamma   90.00
#
_symmetry.space_group_name_H-M   'P 1'
#
loop_
_entity.id
_entity.type
_entity.pdbx_description
1 polymer ?
#
loop_
_entity_poly.entity_id
_entity_poly.type
_entity_poly.pdbx_seq_one_letter_code
_entity_poly.pdbx_strand_id
1 'polypeptide(L)' 'MEDIQEQWRKGYLDGWAEQGVLPTSEPSIPPLPSIPSGVSDPDSWAYGEGKSRGMIDRLKSQAGIA' A
#
# COMPACT_ATOMS: atom_id res chain seq x y z
N MET A 1 -11.76 -16.54 -0.05
CA MET A 1 -11.50 -15.28 0.66
C MET A 1 -10.09 -14.92 0.27
N GLU A 2 -9.92 -13.84 -0.50
CA GLU A 2 -8.58 -13.28 -0.68
C GLU A 2 -8.05 -12.93 0.71
N ASP A 3 -6.81 -13.30 0.99
CA ASP A 3 -6.24 -13.05 2.31
C ASP A 3 -6.14 -11.53 2.51
N ILE A 4 -6.49 -11.02 3.70
CA ILE A 4 -6.39 -9.58 3.99
C ILE A 4 -4.97 -9.04 3.73
N GLN A 5 -3.96 -9.88 3.87
CA GLN A 5 -2.58 -9.57 3.52
C GLN A 5 -2.40 -9.39 2.00
N GLU A 6 -3.16 -10.13 1.18
CA GLU A 6 -3.22 -9.95 -0.27
C GLU A 6 -3.87 -8.61 -0.65
N GLN A 7 -4.97 -8.22 0.02
CA GLN A 7 -5.62 -6.92 -0.21
C GLN A 7 -4.70 -5.75 0.13
N TRP A 8 -4.05 -5.83 1.29
CA TRP A 8 -2.98 -4.91 1.69
C TRP A 8 -1.89 -4.80 0.62
N ARG A 9 -1.38 -5.95 0.16
CA ARG A 9 -0.32 -6.03 -0.85
C ARG A 9 -0.75 -5.39 -2.18
N LYS A 10 -1.96 -5.70 -2.65
CA LYS A 10 -2.53 -5.15 -3.89
C LYS A 10 -2.69 -3.65 -3.79
N GLY A 11 -3.32 -3.16 -2.73
CA GLY A 11 -3.46 -1.73 -2.47
C GLY A 11 -2.11 -1.03 -2.52
N TYR A 12 -1.12 -1.54 -1.78
CA TYR A 12 0.22 -0.95 -1.74
C TYR A 12 0.87 -0.83 -3.12
N LEU A 13 0.85 -1.90 -3.90
CA LEU A 13 1.42 -1.89 -5.25
C LEU A 13 0.66 -0.96 -6.19
N ASP A 14 -0.67 -0.91 -6.11
CA ASP A 14 -1.49 0.01 -6.90
C ASP A 14 -1.16 1.47 -6.56
N GLY A 15 -1.06 1.80 -5.27
CA GLY A 15 -0.68 3.15 -4.82
C GLY A 15 0.73 3.54 -5.23
N TRP A 16 1.68 2.60 -5.17
CA TRP A 16 3.04 2.82 -5.65
C TRP A 16 3.09 3.08 -7.17
N ALA A 17 2.27 2.36 -7.94
CA ALA A 17 2.20 2.48 -9.39
C ALA A 17 1.45 3.76 -9.85
N GLU A 18 0.45 4.23 -9.09
CA GLU A 18 -0.42 5.37 -9.46
C GLU A 18 0.35 6.68 -9.66
N GLN A 19 1.48 6.88 -8.96
CA GLN A 19 2.31 8.08 -9.03
C GLN A 19 3.55 7.93 -9.94
N GLY A 20 3.68 6.83 -10.69
CA GLY A 20 4.88 6.50 -11.44
C GLY A 20 4.96 7.07 -12.85
N VAL A 21 5.64 8.21 -13.05
CA VAL A 21 6.09 8.68 -14.38
C VAL A 21 7.41 8.03 -14.83
N LEU A 22 8.14 7.39 -13.90
CA LEU A 22 9.45 6.77 -14.15
C LEU A 22 9.45 5.31 -13.69
N PRO A 23 10.12 4.41 -14.44
CA PRO A 23 10.30 3.04 -14.01
C PRO A 23 11.15 3.03 -12.74
N THR A 24 10.61 2.46 -11.67
CA THR A 24 11.37 2.20 -10.45
C THR A 24 11.18 0.76 -10.04
N SER A 25 12.20 0.22 -9.39
CA SER A 25 12.17 -1.11 -8.78
C SER A 25 10.91 -1.32 -7.94
N GLU A 26 10.43 -2.56 -7.92
CA GLU A 26 9.35 -2.94 -7.02
C GLU A 26 9.72 -2.59 -5.57
N PRO A 27 8.77 -1.99 -4.81
CA PRO A 27 9.02 -1.62 -3.44
C PRO A 27 8.99 -2.84 -2.50
N SER A 28 9.73 -2.77 -1.40
CA SER A 28 9.56 -3.71 -0.29
C SER A 28 8.24 -3.42 0.42
N ILE A 29 7.29 -4.34 0.33
CA ILE A 29 5.95 -4.15 0.88
C ILE A 29 6.01 -4.27 2.41
N PRO A 30 5.57 -3.25 3.17
CA PRO A 30 5.56 -3.32 4.63
C PRO A 30 4.57 -4.38 5.12
N PRO A 31 4.69 -4.86 6.38
CA PRO A 31 3.67 -5.73 6.96
C PRO A 31 2.34 -4.98 7.10
N LEU A 32 1.24 -5.73 6.99
CA LEU A 32 -0.11 -5.22 7.23
C LEU A 32 -0.18 -4.62 8.65
N PRO A 33 -0.57 -3.33 8.80
CA PRO A 33 -0.82 -2.74 10.11
C PRO A 33 -1.98 -3.42 10.84
N SER A 34 -2.02 -3.25 12.16
CA SER A 34 -3.16 -3.71 12.95
C SER A 34 -4.43 -3.01 12.50
N ILE A 35 -5.46 -3.80 12.21
CA ILE A 35 -6.77 -3.31 11.77
C ILE A 35 -7.44 -2.58 12.95
N PRO A 36 -7.90 -1.33 12.78
CA PRO A 36 -8.64 -0.62 13.82
C PRO A 36 -9.89 -1.36 14.26
N SER A 37 -10.20 -1.28 15.55
CA SER A 37 -11.47 -1.78 16.06
C SER A 37 -12.62 -0.98 15.45
N GLY A 38 -13.63 -1.69 14.92
CA GLY A 38 -14.81 -1.08 14.29
C GLY A 38 -14.75 -1.00 12.76
N VAL A 39 -13.68 -1.47 12.12
CA VAL A 39 -13.68 -1.69 10.65
C VAL A 39 -14.67 -2.80 10.31
N SER A 40 -15.70 -2.45 9.54
CA SER A 40 -16.75 -3.37 9.10
C SER A 40 -16.34 -4.29 7.94
N ASP A 41 -15.38 -3.82 7.13
CA ASP A 41 -14.82 -4.57 6.01
C ASP A 41 -13.28 -4.51 6.04
N PRO A 42 -12.65 -5.48 6.73
CA PRO A 42 -11.20 -5.54 6.89
C PRO A 42 -10.43 -5.56 5.56
N ASP A 43 -10.99 -6.19 4.54
CA ASP A 43 -10.36 -6.37 3.23
C ASP A 43 -10.29 -5.03 2.47
N SER A 44 -11.41 -4.32 2.37
CA SER A 44 -11.45 -2.98 1.78
C SER A 44 -10.61 -1.98 2.56
N TRP A 45 -10.58 -2.09 3.89
CA TRP A 45 -9.72 -1.25 4.72
C TRP A 45 -8.24 -1.51 4.44
N ALA A 46 -7.83 -2.79 4.41
CA ALA A 46 -6.45 -3.18 4.13
C ALA A 46 -6.00 -2.72 2.75
N TYR A 47 -6.85 -2.88 1.72
CA TYR A 47 -6.58 -2.36 0.39
C TYR A 47 -6.40 -0.83 0.39
N GLY A 48 -7.33 -0.09 1.00
CA GLY A 48 -7.28 1.37 1.06
C GLY A 48 -6.05 1.91 1.81
N GLU A 49 -5.75 1.32 2.97
CA GLU A 49 -4.57 1.68 3.77
C GLU A 49 -3.28 1.34 3.00
N GLY A 50 -3.24 0.17 2.35
CA GLY A 50 -2.15 -0.26 1.48
C GLY A 50 -1.90 0.78 0.40
N LYS A 51 -2.95 1.17 -0.33
CA LYS A 51 -2.87 2.16 -1.41
C LYS A 51 -2.33 3.51 -0.94
N SER A 52 -2.86 4.01 0.16
CA SER A 52 -2.37 5.26 0.77
C SER A 52 -0.87 5.18 1.10
N ARG A 53 -0.44 4.09 1.73
CA ARG A 53 0.95 3.86 2.12
C ARG A 53 1.88 3.73 0.91
N GLY A 54 1.46 3.00 -0.12
CA GLY A 54 2.19 2.83 -1.37
C GLY A 54 2.44 4.17 -2.07
N MET A 55 1.43 5.05 -2.13
CA MET A 55 1.59 6.41 -2.68
C MET A 55 2.58 7.24 -1.87
N ILE A 56 2.49 7.21 -0.53
CA ILE A 56 3.38 7.99 0.34
C ILE A 56 4.83 7.53 0.20
N ASP A 57 5.08 6.22 0.25
CA ASP A 57 6.43 5.67 0.13
C ASP A 57 7.01 5.92 -1.27
N ARG A 58 6.16 5.90 -2.31
CA ARG A 58 6.54 6.29 -3.66
C ARG A 58 7.01 7.74 -3.74
N LEU A 59 6.25 8.66 -3.14
CA LEU A 59 6.61 10.08 -3.07
C LEU A 59 7.91 10.29 -2.30
N LYS A 60 8.11 9.59 -1.18
CA LYS A 60 9.36 9.63 -0.41
C LYS A 60 10.55 9.12 -1.23
N SER A 61 10.38 7.99 -1.93
CA SER A 61 11.39 7.41 -2.81
C SER A 61 11.77 8.36 -3.95
N GLN A 62 10.79 9.00 -4.60
CA GLN A 62 11.04 10.01 -5.64
C GLN A 62 11.72 11.28 -5.10
N ALA A 63 11.40 11.68 -3.86
CA ALA A 63 12.04 12.80 -3.18
C ALA A 63 13.46 12.49 -2.67
N GLY A 64 13.95 11.26 -2.81
CA GLY A 64 15.23 10.82 -2.26
C GLY A 64 15.25 10.75 -0.73
N ILE A 65 14.07 10.70 -0.11
CA ILE A 65 13.90 10.56 1.33
C ILE A 65 13.71 9.06 1.60
N ALA A 66 14.82 8.38 1.92
CA ALA A 66 14.84 6.98 2.33
C ALA A 66 14.75 6.85 3.85
#